data_AF-A0A524GQ85-F1
#
_entry.id   AF-A0A524GQ85-F1
#
_cell.length_a   1.000
_cell.length_b   1.000
_cell.length_c   1.000
_cell.angle_alpha   90.00
_cell.angle_beta   90.00
_cell.angle_gamma   90.00
#
_symmetry.space_group_name_H-M   'P 1'
#
loop_
_entity.id
_entity.type
_entity.pdbx_description
1 polymer ?
#
loop_
_entity_poly.entity_id
_entity_poly.type
_entity_poly.pdbx_seq_one_letter_code
_entity_poly.pdbx_strand_id
1 'polypeptide(L)'
;MADGRKCIQFECPRSEKLKYLLLFTFLLTTASDSLAQTAEADSLERFVQKYEETWQLHDASHLANFFTDDSDMIVGIQPTIIGRAAIETWWNQYFSRIDSGRMVSVSIESKRILGPNIALLNVHTTTGGTHSETNEALESRNARGTWVATRASEGWKIAALRMHSPVGEQRLKPGTDK
;
A
#
# COMPACT_ATOMS: atom_id res chain seq x y z
N MET A 1 -48.16 -32.27 71.86
CA MET A 1 -47.56 -33.41 71.11
C MET A 1 -47.69 -33.11 69.62
N ALA A 2 -46.60 -33.30 68.87
CA ALA A 2 -46.39 -33.23 67.40
C ALA A 2 -46.71 -31.87 66.73
N ASP A 3 -45.97 -31.30 65.77
CA ASP A 3 -44.92 -31.74 64.83
C ASP A 3 -44.28 -30.45 64.26
N GLY A 4 -42.97 -30.21 64.33
CA GLY A 4 -42.02 -30.56 63.26
C GLY A 4 -41.97 -29.54 62.11
N ARG A 5 -40.96 -28.63 62.09
CA ARG A 5 -40.47 -27.98 60.86
C ARG A 5 -38.97 -27.70 60.95
N LYS A 6 -38.18 -28.53 60.26
CA LYS A 6 -36.79 -28.26 59.87
C LYS A 6 -36.78 -27.21 58.74
N CYS A 7 -35.89 -26.22 58.83
CA CYS A 7 -35.43 -25.46 57.66
C CYS A 7 -33.94 -25.75 57.47
N ILE A 8 -33.61 -26.23 56.28
CA ILE A 8 -32.28 -26.66 55.83
C ILE A 8 -31.56 -25.43 55.27
N GLN A 9 -30.35 -25.15 55.75
CA GLN A 9 -29.40 -24.23 55.11
C GLN A 9 -28.95 -24.82 53.77
N PHE A 10 -29.16 -24.09 52.68
CA PHE A 10 -28.49 -24.36 51.41
C PHE A 10 -27.32 -23.39 51.26
N GLU A 11 -26.10 -23.89 51.50
CA GLU A 11 -24.88 -23.28 50.96
C GLU A 11 -24.68 -23.77 49.53
N CYS A 12 -24.58 -22.86 48.56
CA CYS A 12 -24.22 -23.16 47.18
C CYS A 12 -22.75 -22.77 46.94
N PRO A 13 -21.91 -23.65 46.36
CA PRO A 13 -20.47 -23.40 46.27
C PRO A 13 -20.14 -22.41 45.14
N ARG A 14 -19.31 -21.44 45.49
CA ARG A 14 -18.72 -20.41 44.62
C ARG A 14 -17.85 -21.08 43.54
N SER A 15 -18.33 -21.08 42.29
CA SER A 15 -17.71 -21.71 41.13
C SER A 15 -16.41 -21.00 40.69
N GLU A 16 -15.27 -21.67 40.90
CA GLU A 16 -13.93 -21.32 40.39
C GLU A 16 -13.79 -21.46 38.84
N LYS A 17 -14.83 -21.94 38.13
CA LYS A 17 -14.79 -22.15 36.66
C LYS A 17 -14.80 -20.86 35.84
N LEU A 18 -15.10 -19.71 36.45
CA LEU A 18 -15.20 -18.43 35.75
C LEU A 18 -13.83 -17.79 35.45
N LYS A 19 -12.77 -18.14 36.20
CA LYS A 19 -11.41 -17.61 35.97
C LYS A 19 -10.74 -18.20 34.74
N TYR A 20 -11.00 -19.47 34.42
CA TYR A 20 -10.39 -20.15 33.26
C TYR A 20 -11.07 -19.78 31.93
N LEU A 21 -12.33 -19.36 31.95
CA LEU A 21 -13.05 -18.95 30.74
C LEU A 21 -12.57 -17.60 30.18
N LEU A 22 -12.10 -16.70 31.06
CA LEU A 22 -11.55 -15.39 30.69
C LEU A 22 -10.09 -15.45 30.22
N LEU A 23 -9.30 -16.44 30.67
CA LEU A 23 -7.93 -16.64 30.20
C LEU A 23 -7.85 -17.33 28.83
N PHE A 24 -8.84 -18.14 28.47
CA PHE A 24 -8.89 -18.80 27.16
C PHE A 24 -9.33 -17.87 26.01
N THR A 25 -10.09 -16.82 26.31
CA THR A 25 -10.54 -15.84 25.30
C THR A 25 -9.48 -14.81 24.95
N PHE A 26 -8.51 -14.53 25.83
CA PHE A 26 -7.44 -13.57 25.58
C PHE A 26 -6.28 -14.14 24.74
N LEU A 27 -6.12 -15.46 24.67
CA LEU A 27 -5.08 -16.14 23.88
C LEU A 27 -5.49 -16.42 22.43
N LEU A 28 -6.80 -16.40 22.12
CA LEU A 28 -7.31 -16.65 20.77
C LEU A 28 -7.32 -15.39 19.87
N THR A 29 -7.33 -14.19 20.44
CA THR A 29 -7.33 -12.95 19.65
C THR A 29 -5.96 -12.65 19.02
N THR A 30 -4.85 -12.89 19.72
CA THR A 30 -3.52 -12.48 19.24
C THR A 30 -3.02 -13.27 18.02
N ALA A 31 -3.44 -14.52 17.85
CA ALA A 31 -2.99 -15.35 16.73
C ALA A 31 -3.67 -14.98 15.40
N SER A 32 -4.96 -14.60 15.46
CA SER A 32 -5.72 -14.17 14.28
C SER A 32 -5.22 -12.83 13.71
N ASP A 33 -4.83 -11.90 14.59
CA ASP A 33 -4.29 -10.59 14.17
C ASP A 33 -2.97 -10.73 13.40
N SER A 34 -2.09 -11.64 13.83
CA SER A 34 -0.79 -11.89 13.17
C SER A 34 -0.95 -12.49 11.76
N LEU A 35 -1.87 -13.44 11.59
CA LEU A 35 -2.17 -14.02 10.28
C LEU A 35 -2.85 -13.02 9.35
N ALA A 36 -3.79 -12.22 9.85
CA ALA A 36 -4.45 -11.17 9.08
C ALA A 36 -3.44 -10.12 8.62
N GLN A 37 -2.53 -9.70 9.50
CA GLN A 37 -1.48 -8.74 9.19
C GLN A 37 -0.49 -9.27 8.14
N THR A 38 -0.16 -10.56 8.17
CA THR A 38 0.73 -11.20 7.18
C THR A 38 0.04 -11.33 5.81
N ALA A 39 -1.21 -11.77 5.77
CA ALA A 39 -1.98 -11.85 4.52
C ALA A 39 -2.24 -10.47 3.90
N GLU A 40 -2.44 -9.45 4.73
CA GLU A 40 -2.59 -8.07 4.30
C GLU A 40 -1.28 -7.51 3.75
N ALA A 41 -0.16 -7.77 4.44
CA ALA A 41 1.18 -7.51 3.93
C ALA A 41 1.31 -8.04 2.50
N ASP A 42 1.15 -9.36 2.30
CA ASP A 42 1.31 -10.00 0.99
C ASP A 42 0.38 -9.42 -0.10
N SER A 43 -0.74 -8.80 0.31
CA SER A 43 -1.67 -8.13 -0.61
C SER A 43 -1.14 -6.78 -1.12
N LEU A 44 -0.32 -6.08 -0.33
CA LEU A 44 0.33 -4.82 -0.71
C LEU A 44 1.52 -5.06 -1.64
N GLU A 45 2.31 -6.12 -1.42
CA GLU A 45 3.37 -6.51 -2.37
C GLU A 45 2.78 -6.83 -3.75
N ARG A 46 1.72 -7.63 -3.80
CA ARG A 46 1.00 -7.93 -5.05
C ARG A 46 0.41 -6.68 -5.70
N PHE A 47 -0.06 -5.72 -4.91
CA PHE A 47 -0.56 -4.44 -5.42
C PHE A 47 0.56 -3.64 -6.10
N VAL A 48 1.72 -3.50 -5.46
CA VAL A 48 2.88 -2.80 -6.03
C VAL A 48 3.43 -3.52 -7.26
N GLN A 49 3.48 -4.86 -7.24
CA GLN A 49 3.88 -5.63 -8.42
C GLN A 49 2.97 -5.37 -9.63
N LYS A 50 1.65 -5.38 -9.43
CA LYS A 50 0.70 -5.07 -10.51
C LYS A 50 0.84 -3.63 -11.01
N TYR A 51 1.15 -2.68 -10.12
CA TYR A 51 1.44 -1.31 -10.51
C TYR A 51 2.67 -1.26 -11.43
N GLU A 52 3.76 -1.94 -11.05
CA GLU A 52 4.98 -2.05 -11.86
C GLU A 52 4.69 -2.67 -13.23
N GLU A 53 4.00 -3.81 -13.26
CA GLU A 53 3.62 -4.50 -14.51
C GLU A 53 2.80 -3.59 -15.43
N THR A 54 1.84 -2.84 -14.86
CA THR A 54 1.01 -1.89 -15.62
C THR A 54 1.84 -0.72 -16.16
N TRP A 55 2.81 -0.25 -15.37
CA TRP A 55 3.69 0.83 -15.79
C TRP A 55 4.52 0.46 -17.02
N GLN A 56 4.96 -0.80 -17.14
CA GLN A 56 5.71 -1.26 -18.33
C GLN A 56 4.92 -1.15 -19.63
N LEU A 57 3.59 -1.09 -19.55
CA LEU A 57 2.72 -0.96 -20.73
C LEU A 57 2.64 0.48 -21.25
N HIS A 58 3.19 1.45 -20.50
CA HIS A 58 3.06 2.89 -20.77
C HIS A 58 1.61 3.34 -20.99
N ASP A 59 0.66 2.63 -20.39
CA ASP A 59 -0.77 2.90 -20.49
C ASP A 59 -1.22 3.77 -19.32
N ALA A 60 -1.36 5.07 -19.59
CA ALA A 60 -1.75 6.05 -18.61
C ALA A 60 -3.13 5.75 -17.98
N SER A 61 -4.08 5.24 -18.76
CA SER A 61 -5.45 5.01 -18.28
C SER A 61 -5.49 3.81 -17.33
N HIS A 62 -4.85 2.71 -17.70
CA HIS A 62 -4.73 1.56 -16.81
C HIS A 62 -3.91 1.89 -15.56
N LEU A 63 -2.84 2.68 -15.67
CA LEU A 63 -2.05 3.09 -14.52
C LEU A 63 -2.82 4.03 -13.59
N ALA A 64 -3.64 4.94 -14.13
CA ALA A 64 -4.48 5.83 -13.35
C ALA A 64 -5.53 5.07 -12.51
N ASN A 65 -5.93 3.86 -12.92
CA ASN A 65 -6.82 3.02 -12.12
C ASN A 65 -6.21 2.57 -10.78
N PHE A 66 -4.90 2.74 -10.56
CA PHE A 66 -4.30 2.50 -9.25
C PHE A 66 -4.58 3.62 -8.25
N PHE A 67 -5.09 4.77 -8.69
CA PHE A 67 -5.36 5.94 -7.85
C PHE A 67 -6.84 6.02 -7.48
N THR A 68 -7.12 6.52 -6.28
CA THR A 68 -8.47 6.92 -5.87
C THR A 68 -8.93 8.14 -6.68
N ASP A 69 -10.25 8.35 -6.78
CA ASP A 69 -10.84 9.44 -7.57
C ASP A 69 -10.33 10.83 -7.13
N ASP A 70 -10.12 11.00 -5.83
CA ASP A 70 -9.63 12.22 -5.16
C ASP A 70 -8.12 12.18 -4.83
N SER A 71 -7.39 11.20 -5.35
CA SER A 71 -5.96 11.03 -5.08
C SER A 71 -5.14 12.26 -5.44
N ASP A 72 -4.07 12.50 -4.70
CA ASP A 72 -3.18 13.59 -5.01
C ASP A 72 -1.71 13.15 -5.11
N MET A 73 -1.01 13.71 -6.10
CA MET A 73 0.32 13.28 -6.52
C MET A 73 1.28 14.46 -6.59
N ILE A 74 2.47 14.29 -6.00
CA ILE A 74 3.60 15.21 -6.15
C ILE A 74 4.79 14.42 -6.67
N VAL A 75 5.38 14.88 -7.78
CA VAL A 75 6.57 14.28 -8.39
C VAL A 75 7.65 15.34 -8.54
N GLY A 76 8.78 15.15 -7.86
CA GLY A 76 9.89 16.09 -7.83
C GLY A 76 9.49 17.44 -7.19
N ILE A 77 9.67 18.52 -7.95
CA ILE A 77 9.34 19.90 -7.56
C ILE A 77 8.06 20.42 -8.25
N GLN A 78 7.33 19.55 -8.94
CA GLN A 78 6.14 19.97 -9.69
C GLN A 78 5.00 20.33 -8.74
N PRO A 79 4.06 21.20 -9.17
CA PRO A 79 2.82 21.43 -8.43
C PRO A 79 2.08 20.13 -8.13
N THR A 80 1.28 20.12 -7.07
CA THR A 80 0.41 18.99 -6.75
C THR A 80 -0.62 18.76 -7.86
N ILE A 81 -0.74 17.51 -8.28
CA ILE A 81 -1.74 17.02 -9.24
C ILE A 81 -2.86 16.38 -8.42
N ILE A 82 -4.10 16.84 -8.60
CA ILE A 82 -5.24 16.44 -7.76
C ILE A 82 -6.31 15.77 -8.63
N GLY A 83 -6.74 14.58 -8.20
CA GLY A 83 -7.77 13.76 -8.81
C GLY A 83 -7.24 12.79 -9.87
N ARG A 84 -7.87 11.60 -9.96
CA ARG A 84 -7.44 10.52 -10.87
C ARG A 84 -7.32 10.97 -12.34
N ALA A 85 -8.28 11.76 -12.84
CA ALA A 85 -8.27 12.22 -14.22
C ALA A 85 -7.09 13.15 -14.55
N ALA A 86 -6.68 13.99 -13.59
CA ALA A 86 -5.51 14.85 -13.74
C ALA A 86 -4.21 14.02 -13.67
N ILE A 87 -4.18 13.00 -12.82
CA ILE A 87 -3.06 12.04 -12.72
C ILE A 87 -2.92 11.24 -14.02
N GLU A 88 -4.01 10.75 -14.61
CA GLU A 88 -4.02 10.10 -15.93
C GLU A 88 -3.43 11.01 -17.00
N THR A 89 -3.88 12.27 -17.05
CA THR A 89 -3.37 13.27 -17.99
C THR A 89 -1.87 13.47 -17.83
N TRP A 90 -1.39 13.55 -16.58
CA TRP A 90 0.05 13.69 -16.30
C TRP A 90 0.85 12.46 -16.74
N TRP A 91 0.35 11.25 -16.48
CA TRP A 91 1.01 10.02 -16.92
C TRP A 91 1.05 9.91 -18.44
N ASN A 92 -0.03 10.29 -19.14
CA ASN A 92 -0.05 10.32 -20.59
C ASN A 92 1.03 11.26 -21.15
N GLN A 93 1.13 12.48 -20.60
CA GLN A 93 2.19 13.41 -20.95
C GLN A 93 3.60 12.91 -20.58
N TYR A 94 3.73 12.16 -19.49
CA TYR A 94 5.01 11.57 -19.12
C TYR A 94 5.41 10.47 -20.12
N PHE A 95 4.51 9.54 -20.41
CA PHE A 95 4.77 8.43 -21.33
C PHE A 95 5.01 8.89 -22.77
N SER A 96 4.42 10.00 -23.20
CA SER A 96 4.70 10.57 -24.54
C SER A 96 6.09 11.20 -24.70
N ARG A 97 6.83 11.40 -23.60
CA ARG A 97 8.16 12.05 -23.59
C ARG A 97 9.31 11.13 -23.22
N ILE A 98 9.03 9.90 -22.78
CA ILE A 98 10.08 8.95 -22.45
C ILE A 98 10.31 8.00 -23.63
N ASP A 99 11.51 7.44 -23.68
CA ASP A 99 11.79 6.33 -24.59
C ASP A 99 10.85 5.14 -24.30
N SER A 100 10.28 4.52 -25.35
CA SER A 100 9.34 3.41 -25.21
C SER A 100 9.99 2.11 -24.69
N GLY A 101 11.32 2.02 -24.66
CA GLY A 101 12.06 0.94 -24.00
C GLY A 101 12.43 1.26 -22.54
N ARG A 102 11.97 2.40 -22.00
CA ARG A 102 12.09 2.75 -20.60
C ARG A 102 11.24 1.80 -19.75
N MET A 103 11.86 1.17 -18.76
CA MET A 103 11.19 0.27 -17.81
C MET A 103 11.37 0.79 -16.37
N VAL A 104 10.49 0.38 -15.47
CA VAL A 104 10.58 0.69 -14.02
C VAL A 104 10.72 -0.59 -13.19
N SER A 105 11.44 -0.51 -12.07
CA SER A 105 11.36 -1.44 -10.96
C SER A 105 10.91 -0.69 -9.72
N VAL A 106 10.01 -1.26 -8.93
CA VAL A 106 9.41 -0.67 -7.73
C VAL A 106 9.55 -1.67 -6.57
N SER A 107 10.23 -1.27 -5.50
CA SER A 107 10.36 -2.07 -4.29
C SER A 107 9.77 -1.34 -3.08
N ILE A 108 9.16 -2.09 -2.16
CA ILE A 108 8.71 -1.56 -0.87
C ILE A 108 9.90 -1.61 0.10
N GLU A 109 10.46 -0.46 0.46
CA GLU A 109 11.53 -0.36 1.47
C GLU A 109 10.99 -0.54 2.89
N SER A 110 9.78 -0.02 3.16
CA SER A 110 9.09 -0.25 4.42
C SER A 110 7.58 -0.05 4.26
N LYS A 111 6.81 -0.71 5.13
CA LYS A 111 5.36 -0.60 5.20
C LYS A 111 4.88 -0.43 6.63
N ARG A 112 3.81 0.34 6.81
CA ARG A 112 3.11 0.51 8.09
C ARG A 112 1.61 0.43 7.86
N ILE A 113 0.94 -0.51 8.53
CA ILE A 113 -0.52 -0.56 8.56
C ILE A 113 -1.00 0.48 9.57
N LEU A 114 -1.77 1.46 9.11
CA LEU A 114 -2.27 2.58 9.91
C LEU A 114 -3.71 2.34 10.40
N GLY A 115 -4.42 1.42 9.74
CA GLY A 115 -5.75 0.96 10.10
C GLY A 115 -6.19 -0.16 9.15
N PRO A 116 -7.38 -0.75 9.35
CA PRO A 116 -7.83 -1.94 8.61
C PRO A 116 -7.85 -1.79 7.08
N ASN A 117 -7.93 -0.55 6.59
CA ASN A 117 -8.01 -0.23 5.17
C ASN A 117 -7.02 0.86 4.77
N ILE A 118 -5.97 1.12 5.56
CA ILE A 118 -5.02 2.21 5.31
C ILE A 118 -3.60 1.72 5.60
N ALA A 119 -2.71 1.87 4.61
CA ALA A 119 -1.30 1.56 4.74
C ALA A 119 -0.45 2.74 4.24
N LEU A 120 0.71 2.93 4.86
CA LEU A 120 1.78 3.79 4.37
C LEU A 120 2.90 2.90 3.85
N LEU A 121 3.32 3.13 2.61
CA LEU A 121 4.44 2.46 1.95
C LEU A 121 5.53 3.49 1.70
N ASN A 122 6.77 3.17 2.06
CA ASN A 122 7.93 3.83 1.49
C ASN A 122 8.49 2.93 0.38
N VAL A 123 8.65 3.49 -0.81
CA VAL A 123 9.08 2.76 -2.00
C VAL A 123 10.36 3.34 -2.56
N HIS A 124 11.15 2.48 -3.20
CA HIS A 124 12.25 2.87 -4.07
C HIS A 124 11.90 2.45 -5.48
N THR A 125 12.02 3.39 -6.43
CA THR A 125 11.88 3.11 -7.86
C THR A 125 13.19 3.32 -8.58
N THR A 126 13.51 2.40 -9.48
CA THR A 126 14.61 2.56 -10.45
C THR A 126 14.01 2.53 -11.86
N THR A 127 14.27 3.54 -12.68
CA THR A 127 13.91 3.51 -14.10
C THR A 127 15.15 3.33 -14.95
N GLY A 128 15.14 2.38 -15.88
CA GLY A 128 16.25 2.05 -16.76
C GLY A 128 15.72 1.47 -18.07
N GLY A 129 16.36 0.43 -18.60
CA GLY A 129 15.93 -0.23 -19.82
C GLY A 129 16.87 0.09 -20.98
N THR A 130 16.34 -0.08 -22.19
CA THR A 130 17.14 -0.03 -23.42
C THR A 130 16.47 0.92 -24.39
N HIS A 131 17.26 1.77 -25.05
CA HIS A 131 16.75 2.70 -26.03
C HIS A 131 16.10 1.94 -27.19
N SER A 132 14.86 2.29 -27.54
CA SER A 132 14.07 1.54 -28.53
C SER A 132 14.66 1.54 -29.94
N GLU A 133 15.30 2.64 -30.33
CA GLU A 133 15.95 2.77 -31.65
C GLU A 133 17.38 2.21 -31.71
N THR A 134 18.22 2.46 -30.70
CA THR A 134 19.67 2.17 -30.76
C THR A 134 20.08 0.88 -30.06
N ASN A 135 19.19 0.26 -29.28
CA ASN A 135 19.49 -0.88 -28.41
C ASN A 135 20.58 -0.60 -27.35
N GLU A 136 20.92 0.66 -27.10
CA GLU A 136 21.86 1.05 -26.04
C GLU A 136 21.17 1.12 -24.68
N ALA A 137 21.91 0.85 -23.61
CA ALA A 137 21.37 0.96 -22.25
C ALA A 137 21.01 2.42 -21.93
N LEU A 138 19.82 2.62 -21.39
CA LEU A 138 19.40 3.93 -20.94
C LEU A 138 19.99 4.26 -19.56
N GLU A 139 20.33 5.54 -19.32
CA GLU A 139 20.75 6.02 -18.00
C GLU A 139 19.70 5.63 -16.94
N SER A 140 20.17 5.04 -15.84
CA SER A 140 19.33 4.65 -14.71
C SER A 140 19.01 5.85 -13.84
N ARG A 141 17.74 5.98 -13.42
CA ARG A 141 17.28 7.04 -12.51
C ARG A 141 16.66 6.42 -11.27
N ASN A 142 17.06 6.91 -10.12
CA ASN A 142 16.50 6.49 -8.85
C ASN A 142 15.49 7.51 -8.33
N ALA A 143 14.45 7.05 -7.64
CA ALA A 143 13.55 7.90 -6.86
C ALA A 143 13.05 7.16 -5.62
N ARG A 144 12.81 7.91 -4.55
CA ARG A 144 12.15 7.44 -3.34
C ARG A 144 10.76 8.01 -3.27
N GLY A 145 9.83 7.25 -2.73
CA GLY A 145 8.47 7.72 -2.56
C GLY A 145 7.82 7.28 -1.28
N THR A 146 6.78 8.04 -0.92
CA THR A 146 5.83 7.69 0.13
C THR A 146 4.45 7.59 -0.51
N TRP A 147 3.83 6.43 -0.39
CA TRP A 147 2.47 6.16 -0.87
C TRP A 147 1.57 5.95 0.33
N VAL A 148 0.44 6.64 0.36
CA VAL A 148 -0.68 6.30 1.23
C VAL A 148 -1.62 5.45 0.39
N ALA A 149 -1.79 4.19 0.77
CA ALA A 149 -2.68 3.25 0.12
C ALA A 149 -3.95 3.06 0.95
N THR A 150 -5.10 3.02 0.30
CA THR A 150 -6.39 2.73 0.92
C THR A 150 -7.04 1.53 0.24
N ARG A 151 -7.75 0.70 1.01
CA ARG A 151 -8.46 -0.46 0.47
C ARG A 151 -9.87 -0.03 0.05
N ALA A 152 -10.14 -0.05 -1.25
CA ALA A 152 -11.45 0.11 -1.85
C ALA A 152 -12.12 -1.26 -2.09
N SER A 153 -13.37 -1.27 -2.57
CA SER A 153 -14.11 -2.50 -2.93
C SER A 153 -13.37 -3.38 -3.94
N GLU A 154 -12.67 -2.75 -4.86
CA GLU A 154 -11.92 -3.36 -5.95
C GLU A 154 -10.45 -3.67 -5.60
N GLY A 155 -10.05 -3.43 -4.34
CA GLY A 155 -8.70 -3.67 -3.84
C GLY A 155 -7.98 -2.40 -3.42
N TRP A 156 -6.66 -2.49 -3.24
CA TRP A 156 -5.85 -1.34 -2.86
C TRP A 156 -5.81 -0.28 -3.95
N LYS A 157 -5.81 0.99 -3.54
CA LYS A 157 -5.64 2.18 -4.36
C LYS A 157 -4.68 3.14 -3.66
N ILE A 158 -4.07 4.04 -4.43
CA ILE A 158 -3.22 5.11 -3.95
C ILE A 158 -4.10 6.33 -3.65
N ALA A 159 -4.13 6.75 -2.39
CA ALA A 159 -4.79 7.97 -1.94
C ALA A 159 -3.86 9.18 -2.00
N ALA A 160 -2.56 8.98 -1.75
CA ALA A 160 -1.57 10.04 -1.93
C ALA A 160 -0.23 9.45 -2.37
N LEU A 161 0.46 10.14 -3.27
CA LEU A 161 1.76 9.75 -3.77
C LEU A 161 2.74 10.92 -3.75
N ARG A 162 3.89 10.71 -3.14
CA ARG A 162 5.03 11.63 -3.16
C ARG A 162 6.22 10.90 -3.72
N MET A 163 6.83 11.43 -4.77
CA MET A 163 8.03 10.85 -5.39
C MET A 163 9.09 11.93 -5.51
N HIS A 164 10.28 11.66 -4.99
CA HIS A 164 11.42 12.58 -5.03
C HIS A 164 12.68 11.84 -5.46
N SER A 165 13.59 12.53 -6.13
CA SER A 165 14.92 12.00 -6.38
C SER A 165 15.67 11.79 -5.05
N PRO A 166 16.53 10.77 -4.94
CA PRO A 166 17.11 10.36 -3.66
C PRO A 166 18.12 11.35 -3.05
N VAL A 167 18.58 12.36 -3.80
CA VAL A 167 19.22 13.65 -3.40
C VAL A 167 19.95 14.22 -4.65
N GLY A 168 19.95 15.55 -4.85
CA GLY A 168 20.85 16.25 -5.80
C GLY A 168 20.58 16.13 -7.32
N GLU A 169 19.73 15.20 -7.77
CA GLU A 169 19.45 14.99 -9.20
C GLU A 169 18.02 15.41 -9.57
N GLN A 170 17.85 16.25 -10.60
CA GLN A 170 16.54 16.46 -11.21
C GLN A 170 16.10 15.22 -12.00
N ARG A 171 14.88 14.73 -11.77
CA ARG A 171 14.29 13.57 -12.48
C ARG A 171 14.12 13.80 -13.99
N LEU A 172 13.89 15.05 -14.38
CA LEU A 172 13.89 15.52 -15.76
C LEU A 172 15.07 16.49 -15.91
N LYS A 173 16.05 16.14 -16.73
CA LYS A 173 17.14 17.05 -17.10
C LYS A 173 16.68 17.74 -18.41
N PRO A 174 16.50 19.08 -18.44
CA PRO A 174 16.11 19.77 -19.67
C PRO A 174 17.11 19.50 -20.80
N GLY A 175 16.65 18.97 -21.94
CA GLY A 175 17.47 18.73 -23.13
C GLY A 175 18.11 17.34 -23.26
N THR A 176 17.87 16.40 -22.34
CA THR A 176 18.35 15.00 -22.45
C THR A 176 17.23 13.96 -22.58
N ASP A 177 15.98 14.38 -22.41
CA ASP A 177 14.83 13.55 -22.72
C ASP A 177 14.43 13.86 -24.17
N LYS A 178 14.43 12.83 -25.02
CA LYS A 178 14.09 12.92 -26.45
C LYS A 178 12.63 13.26 -26.66
#